data_AF-A0AA38HE29-F1
#
_entry.id   AF-A0AA38HE29-F1
#
_cell.length_a   1.000
_cell.length_b   1.000
_cell.length_c   1.000
_cell.angle_alpha   90.00
_cell.angle_beta   90.00
_cell.angle_gamma   90.00
#
_symmetry.space_group_name_H-M   'P 1'
#
loop_
_entity.id
_entity.type
_entity.pdbx_description
1 polymer ?
#
loop_
_entity_poly.entity_id
_entity_poly.type
_entity_poly.pdbx_seq_one_letter_code
_entity_poly.pdbx_strand_id
1 'polypeptide(L)'
;MTTTPASRDSAKSILKAAHELLQPPSALPTDRLELGRRVQASWRALPESWNEGLTTIAKDLGEVNGGSGSAEEELEEIGTSITRSASPRKQGAVDLLVGLRCLDLLVGLQAILIREFWPAEVRGGEARDFILGTADLRLLRLLLAQSLSLLSTCSNRYLASLHSSGATSPNADPPLKAILVALLSLLRPTPPPPSPGPSAPRHLPPTTITQLLITSHLPAILLSAVTLGYTPSVRPEVHVDVRRSFLATLATLPPSQALLALSGSLGLTAKPSRISSTADPSSTTFISGPAYPAYISSTIRKQLSAQLLRPTGPRGLLLSLFGERALSDAEPVEEKKVQHAIETLRRIPGGVEEERYVQHVIMECLDLLAPPAGTGKPAPRAFKAVAAGVIGVWLGKEAAGEALRAAFGVIDVGEEGKQQRAIATLEMLIGYTDPAHLPALLDLVVRPILPALELLAHPLSPVQRIEETSTAATAIPSEVEEEAGRHTAELAREVLETYERVTGPREGVGGV
;
A
#
# COMPACT_ATOMS: atom_id res chain seq x y z
N MET A 1 27.11 3.35 25.69
CA MET A 1 27.34 4.70 26.26
C MET A 1 26.11 5.54 25.97
N THR A 2 25.33 5.81 27.00
CA THR A 2 24.00 6.42 26.98
C THR A 2 24.09 7.81 27.59
N THR A 3 24.12 8.84 26.75
CA THR A 3 23.85 10.22 27.15
C THR A 3 22.80 10.78 26.21
N THR A 4 21.54 10.47 26.49
CA THR A 4 20.38 11.14 25.89
C THR A 4 19.70 11.99 26.96
N PRO A 5 20.01 13.29 26.98
CA PRO A 5 18.97 14.29 27.12
C PRO A 5 19.12 15.39 26.06
N ALA A 6 18.05 15.63 25.27
CA ALA A 6 17.73 16.88 24.53
C ALA A 6 16.82 16.61 23.29
N SER A 7 15.74 15.82 23.39
CA SER A 7 14.91 15.52 22.20
C SER A 7 14.28 16.80 21.60
N ARG A 8 13.81 17.72 22.45
CA ARG A 8 13.07 18.91 22.01
C ARG A 8 13.95 20.04 21.49
N ASP A 9 15.09 20.29 22.14
CA ASP A 9 16.05 21.28 21.64
C ASP A 9 16.63 20.82 20.30
N SER A 10 16.71 19.50 20.07
CA SER A 10 17.10 18.94 18.77
C SER A 10 16.04 19.08 17.67
N ALA A 11 14.74 18.98 17.96
CA ALA A 11 13.69 19.21 16.95
C ALA A 11 13.64 20.68 16.53
N LYS A 12 13.72 21.59 17.51
CA LYS A 12 13.76 23.03 17.25
C LYS A 12 15.00 23.43 16.46
N SER A 13 16.16 22.85 16.75
CA SER A 13 17.37 23.13 15.96
C SER A 13 17.24 22.64 14.52
N ILE A 14 16.62 21.47 14.27
CA ILE A 14 16.38 20.98 12.91
C ILE A 14 15.40 21.87 12.15
N LEU A 15 14.30 22.28 12.79
CA LEU A 15 13.34 23.19 12.17
C LEU A 15 13.96 24.57 11.91
N LYS A 16 14.80 25.06 12.83
CA LYS A 16 15.59 26.29 12.61
C LYS A 16 16.54 26.12 11.43
N ALA A 17 17.31 25.03 11.37
CA ALA A 17 18.22 24.74 10.27
C ALA A 17 17.50 24.62 8.93
N ALA A 18 16.31 24.03 8.90
CA ALA A 18 15.45 23.98 7.72
C ALA A 18 14.93 25.37 7.33
N HIS A 19 14.59 26.21 8.30
CA HIS A 19 14.17 27.59 8.06
C HIS A 19 15.32 28.45 7.50
N GLU A 20 16.54 28.31 8.01
CA GLU A 20 17.72 28.99 7.46
C GLU A 20 18.02 28.57 6.02
N LEU A 21 17.80 27.29 5.70
CA LEU A 21 18.01 26.76 4.34
C LEU A 21 16.96 27.26 3.35
N LEU A 22 15.68 27.12 3.71
CA LEU A 22 14.56 27.31 2.79
C LEU A 22 13.97 28.73 2.83
N GLN A 23 14.12 29.45 3.94
CA GLN A 23 13.58 30.81 4.19
C GLN A 23 12.17 31.05 3.63
N PRO A 24 11.16 30.23 4.01
CA PRO A 24 9.80 30.44 3.53
C PRO A 24 9.26 31.83 3.95
N PRO A 25 8.47 32.51 3.11
CA PRO A 25 7.82 32.03 1.89
C PRO A 25 8.66 32.16 0.61
N SER A 26 9.89 32.67 0.70
CA SER A 26 10.74 32.91 -0.45
C SER A 26 11.05 31.61 -1.20
N ALA A 27 11.05 31.66 -2.53
CA ALA A 27 11.53 30.54 -3.33
C ALA A 27 13.02 30.29 -3.05
N LEU A 28 13.49 29.08 -3.36
CA LEU A 28 14.93 28.83 -3.36
C LEU A 28 15.61 29.80 -4.33
N PRO A 29 16.67 30.49 -3.88
CA PRO A 29 17.39 31.44 -4.71
C PRO A 29 18.00 30.70 -5.90
N THR A 30 17.88 31.28 -7.08
CA THR A 30 18.60 30.80 -8.27
C THR A 30 20.09 31.17 -8.22
N ASP A 31 20.45 32.17 -7.40
CA ASP A 31 21.83 32.56 -7.15
C ASP A 31 22.56 31.52 -6.27
N ARG A 32 23.66 30.99 -6.79
CA ARG A 32 24.46 29.94 -6.14
C ARG A 32 25.15 30.42 -4.88
N LEU A 33 25.63 31.66 -4.87
CA LEU A 33 26.35 32.20 -3.71
C LEU A 33 25.40 32.33 -2.53
N GLU A 34 24.20 32.84 -2.79
CA GLU A 34 23.15 32.92 -1.79
C GLU A 34 22.70 31.53 -1.33
N LEU A 35 22.51 30.58 -2.25
CA LEU A 35 22.15 29.20 -1.91
C LEU A 35 23.22 28.54 -1.02
N GLY A 36 24.50 28.66 -1.39
CA GLY A 36 25.64 28.17 -0.61
C GLY A 36 25.70 28.77 0.79
N ARG A 37 25.48 30.08 0.93
CA ARG A 37 25.39 30.76 2.24
C ARG A 37 24.26 30.21 3.09
N ARG A 38 23.09 29.94 2.50
CA ARG A 38 21.95 29.33 3.22
C ARG A 38 22.25 27.91 3.67
N VAL A 39 22.92 27.10 2.85
CA VAL A 39 23.32 25.76 3.29
C VAL A 39 24.31 25.85 4.45
N GLN A 40 25.30 26.74 4.38
CA GLN A 40 26.25 26.97 5.48
C GLN A 40 25.56 27.46 6.75
N ALA A 41 24.59 28.38 6.64
CA ALA A 41 23.77 28.83 7.76
C ALA A 41 22.96 27.67 8.38
N SER A 42 22.39 26.80 7.54
CA SER A 42 21.71 25.58 7.97
C SER A 42 22.63 24.60 8.72
N TRP A 43 23.90 24.50 8.34
CA TRP A 43 24.90 23.70 9.08
C TRP A 43 25.22 24.26 10.45
N ARG A 44 25.50 25.57 10.52
CA ARG A 44 25.79 26.27 11.78
C ARG A 44 24.62 26.29 12.74
N ALA A 45 23.39 26.15 12.23
CA ALA A 45 22.19 26.09 13.06
C ALA A 45 22.00 24.75 13.79
N LEU A 46 22.71 23.68 13.39
CA LEU A 46 22.67 22.39 14.06
C LEU A 46 23.80 22.23 15.08
N PRO A 47 23.59 21.45 16.17
CA PRO A 47 24.68 21.06 17.07
C PRO A 47 25.74 20.23 16.33
N GLU A 48 27.01 20.35 16.75
CA GLU A 48 28.15 19.62 16.13
C GLU A 48 27.91 18.09 16.07
N SER A 49 27.33 17.52 17.13
CA SER A 49 26.99 16.09 17.19
C SER A 49 26.04 15.63 16.06
N TRP A 50 25.20 16.53 15.56
CA TRP A 50 24.31 16.26 14.43
C TRP A 50 25.04 16.34 13.10
N ASN A 51 26.01 17.25 12.97
CA ASN A 51 26.81 17.37 11.76
C ASN A 51 27.70 16.14 11.55
N GLU A 52 28.12 15.46 12.61
CA GLU A 52 28.85 14.19 12.50
C GLU A 52 27.98 13.02 12.01
N GLY A 53 26.73 12.92 12.49
CA GLY A 53 25.81 11.82 12.18
C GLY A 53 24.99 11.99 10.88
N LEU A 54 24.47 13.20 10.62
CA LEU A 54 23.66 13.50 9.42
C LEU A 54 24.50 13.49 8.15
N THR A 55 25.80 13.73 8.24
CA THR A 55 26.68 13.74 7.08
C THR A 55 26.94 12.36 6.50
N THR A 56 26.38 11.27 7.03
CA THR A 56 26.58 9.93 6.46
C THR A 56 26.13 9.85 4.99
N ILE A 57 24.95 10.36 4.65
CA ILE A 57 24.47 10.37 3.25
C ILE A 57 25.35 11.28 2.37
N ALA A 58 25.82 12.41 2.88
CA ALA A 58 26.66 13.34 2.13
C ALA A 58 28.13 12.87 2.01
N LYS A 59 28.69 12.24 3.05
CA LYS A 59 30.05 11.68 3.11
C LYS A 59 30.18 10.48 2.17
N ASP A 60 29.18 9.60 2.15
CA ASP A 60 29.08 8.49 1.20
C ASP A 60 29.07 8.98 -0.27
N LEU A 61 28.85 10.28 -0.52
CA LEU A 61 28.85 10.90 -1.84
C LEU A 61 30.10 11.72 -2.15
N GLY A 62 30.73 12.33 -1.16
CA GLY A 62 32.03 13.00 -1.31
C GLY A 62 33.13 12.02 -1.71
N GLU A 63 33.15 10.82 -1.10
CA GLU A 63 34.12 9.77 -1.44
C GLU A 63 33.99 9.28 -2.90
N VAL A 64 32.79 9.36 -3.47
CA VAL A 64 32.50 8.87 -4.84
C VAL A 64 33.07 9.80 -5.90
N ASN A 65 33.14 11.10 -5.62
CA ASN A 65 33.70 12.08 -6.57
C ASN A 65 35.24 12.16 -6.50
N GLY A 66 35.90 11.35 -5.66
CA GLY A 66 37.36 11.29 -5.56
C GLY A 66 38.00 12.52 -4.90
N GLY A 67 37.20 13.38 -4.26
CA GLY A 67 37.69 14.48 -3.44
C GLY A 67 37.92 14.00 -2.02
N SER A 68 39.16 14.07 -1.54
CA SER A 68 39.49 13.76 -0.14
C SER A 68 39.14 14.89 0.84
N GLY A 69 38.38 15.89 0.38
CA GLY A 69 38.01 17.06 1.17
C GLY A 69 36.77 16.82 2.01
N SER A 70 36.70 17.44 3.18
CA SER A 70 35.46 17.52 3.96
C SER A 70 34.34 18.13 3.10
N ALA A 71 33.08 17.72 3.27
CA ALA A 71 31.95 18.37 2.59
C ALA A 71 31.91 19.89 2.85
N GLU A 72 32.45 20.34 3.98
CA GLU A 72 32.66 21.77 4.29
C GLU A 72 33.76 22.41 3.44
N GLU A 73 34.86 21.71 3.17
CA GLU A 73 35.91 22.17 2.26
C GLU A 73 35.40 22.22 0.81
N GLU A 74 34.60 21.25 0.38
CA GLU A 74 33.98 21.26 -0.96
C GLU A 74 32.97 22.43 -1.07
N LEU A 75 32.26 22.78 -0.01
CA LEU A 75 31.40 23.97 0.08
C LEU A 75 32.16 25.28 0.08
N GLU A 76 33.28 25.36 0.80
CA GLU A 76 34.17 26.52 0.78
C GLU A 76 34.85 26.68 -0.57
N GLU A 77 35.24 25.57 -1.21
CA GLU A 77 35.79 25.54 -2.56
C GLU A 77 34.73 25.94 -3.59
N ILE A 78 33.48 25.46 -3.47
CA ILE A 78 32.36 25.90 -4.29
C ILE A 78 32.14 27.41 -4.07
N GLY A 79 32.11 27.89 -2.83
CA GLY A 79 31.93 29.30 -2.50
C GLY A 79 33.03 30.23 -3.05
N THR A 80 34.27 29.76 -3.10
CA THR A 80 35.44 30.54 -3.55
C THR A 80 35.72 30.40 -5.06
N SER A 81 35.46 29.24 -5.65
CA SER A 81 35.72 28.89 -7.05
C SER A 81 34.60 29.33 -8.02
N ILE A 82 33.43 29.77 -7.52
CA ILE A 82 32.29 30.24 -8.34
C ILE A 82 32.55 31.59 -9.04
N THR A 83 33.57 32.36 -8.64
CA THR A 83 33.87 33.68 -9.22
C THR A 83 34.43 33.64 -10.65
N ARG A 84 34.81 32.46 -11.18
CA ARG A 84 35.34 32.32 -12.54
C ARG A 84 34.54 31.27 -13.32
N SER A 85 33.68 31.73 -14.24
CA SER A 85 33.14 30.97 -15.39
C SER A 85 32.70 29.53 -15.07
N ALA A 86 31.50 29.38 -14.49
CA ALA A 86 31.04 28.08 -13.99
C ALA A 86 30.18 27.32 -15.01
N SER A 87 30.65 26.15 -15.44
CA SER A 87 29.95 25.23 -16.34
C SER A 87 28.61 24.73 -15.76
N PRO A 88 27.64 24.31 -16.60
CA PRO A 88 26.33 23.79 -16.16
C PRO A 88 26.43 22.58 -15.22
N ARG A 89 27.54 21.83 -15.25
CA ARG A 89 27.81 20.73 -14.32
C ARG A 89 27.88 21.19 -12.85
N LYS A 90 28.39 22.41 -12.60
CA LYS A 90 28.49 22.97 -11.24
C LYS A 90 27.13 23.41 -10.67
N GLN A 91 26.14 23.74 -11.50
CA GLN A 91 24.77 24.06 -11.02
C GLN A 91 24.14 22.82 -10.37
N GLY A 92 24.17 21.69 -11.08
CA GLY A 92 23.57 20.46 -10.59
C GLY A 92 24.16 20.01 -9.26
N ALA A 93 25.45 20.26 -9.00
CA ALA A 93 26.09 19.90 -7.74
C ALA A 93 25.49 20.63 -6.53
N VAL A 94 25.20 21.94 -6.65
CA VAL A 94 24.61 22.72 -5.55
C VAL A 94 23.16 22.30 -5.30
N ASP A 95 22.38 22.08 -6.36
CA ASP A 95 20.99 21.62 -6.24
C ASP A 95 20.92 20.21 -5.60
N LEU A 96 21.86 19.33 -5.96
CA LEU A 96 22.02 18.02 -5.33
C LEU A 96 22.31 18.16 -3.83
N LEU A 97 23.26 19.02 -3.46
CA LEU A 97 23.64 19.25 -2.06
C LEU A 97 22.46 19.78 -1.22
N VAL A 98 21.70 20.72 -1.75
CA VAL A 98 20.51 21.26 -1.08
C VAL A 98 19.46 20.18 -0.89
N GLY A 99 19.20 19.36 -1.91
CA GLY A 99 18.28 18.23 -1.81
C GLY A 99 18.72 17.21 -0.76
N LEU A 100 20.03 16.90 -0.71
CA LEU A 100 20.61 15.96 0.25
C LEU A 100 20.47 16.50 1.67
N ARG A 101 20.78 17.78 1.85
CA ARG A 101 20.61 18.45 3.14
C ARG A 101 19.15 18.45 3.59
N CYS A 102 18.21 18.66 2.68
CA CYS A 102 16.78 18.57 2.99
C CYS A 102 16.39 17.15 3.45
N LEU A 103 16.94 16.12 2.80
CA LEU A 103 16.70 14.73 3.15
C LEU A 103 17.29 14.37 4.52
N ASP A 104 18.51 14.82 4.81
CA ASP A 104 19.16 14.63 6.11
C ASP A 104 18.33 15.24 7.25
N LEU A 105 17.88 16.48 7.07
CA LEU A 105 17.01 17.15 8.04
C LEU A 105 15.69 16.39 8.25
N LEU A 106 15.10 15.81 7.19
CA LEU A 106 13.90 14.97 7.29
C LEU A 106 14.16 13.67 8.04
N VAL A 107 15.27 12.98 7.77
CA VAL A 107 15.65 11.75 8.47
C VAL A 107 15.88 12.03 9.95
N GLY A 108 16.60 13.11 10.25
CA GLY A 108 16.83 13.56 11.61
C GLY A 108 15.54 13.86 12.35
N LEU A 109 14.64 14.63 11.72
CA LEU A 109 13.35 14.96 12.34
C LEU A 109 12.45 13.74 12.51
N GLN A 110 12.44 12.81 11.54
CA GLN A 110 11.69 11.56 11.65
C GLN A 110 12.14 10.74 12.86
N ALA A 111 13.46 10.64 13.08
CA ALA A 111 14.01 9.91 14.23
C ALA A 111 13.53 10.49 15.57
N ILE A 112 13.32 11.81 15.64
CA ILE A 112 12.74 12.48 16.82
C ILE A 112 11.24 12.22 16.91
N LEU A 113 10.49 12.46 15.82
CA LEU A 113 9.04 12.30 15.79
C LEU A 113 8.59 10.89 16.15
N ILE A 114 9.30 9.85 15.70
CA ILE A 114 8.99 8.45 16.05
C ILE A 114 9.05 8.24 17.57
N ARG A 115 10.07 8.81 18.24
CA ARG A 115 10.25 8.67 19.69
C ARG A 115 9.14 9.38 20.47
N GLU A 116 8.56 10.44 19.92
CA GLU A 116 7.42 11.14 20.54
C GLU A 116 6.12 10.31 20.54
N PHE A 117 6.04 9.25 19.74
CA PHE A 117 4.93 8.29 19.81
C PHE A 117 5.23 7.09 20.70
N TRP A 118 6.43 6.98 21.29
CA TRP A 118 6.76 5.88 22.20
C TRP A 118 6.03 6.02 23.54
N PRO A 119 5.71 4.89 24.21
CA PRO A 119 5.16 4.92 25.56
C PRO A 119 6.02 5.75 26.51
N ALA A 120 5.39 6.48 27.43
CA ALA A 120 6.08 7.40 28.33
C ALA A 120 7.16 6.68 29.18
N GLU A 121 6.91 5.41 29.52
CA GLU A 121 7.81 4.55 30.28
C GLU A 121 9.13 4.28 29.55
N VAL A 122 9.09 4.26 28.21
CA VAL A 122 10.25 4.01 27.34
C VAL A 122 10.93 5.32 26.90
N ARG A 123 10.19 6.44 26.94
CA ARG A 123 10.67 7.76 26.50
C ARG A 123 11.69 8.39 27.44
N GLY A 124 11.69 8.02 28.72
CA GLY A 124 12.66 8.50 29.71
C GLY A 124 12.54 10.01 30.05
N GLY A 125 11.36 10.61 29.93
CA GLY A 125 11.13 12.04 30.21
C GLY A 125 9.65 12.41 30.42
N GLU A 126 9.40 13.66 30.87
CA GLU A 126 8.05 14.19 31.07
C GLU A 126 7.22 14.12 29.77
N ALA A 127 6.00 13.57 29.86
CA ALA A 127 5.03 13.55 28.77
C ALA A 127 4.59 14.98 28.43
N ARG A 128 5.24 15.60 27.46
CA ARG A 128 4.77 16.85 26.85
C ARG A 128 4.56 16.62 25.36
N ASP A 129 3.34 16.85 24.90
CA ASP A 129 2.99 16.67 23.50
C ASP A 129 3.79 17.62 22.60
N PHE A 130 4.58 17.06 21.70
CA PHE A 130 5.25 17.82 20.63
C PHE A 130 4.26 18.00 19.47
N ILE A 131 3.65 19.19 19.40
CA ILE A 131 2.70 19.55 18.34
C ILE A 131 3.44 20.41 17.31
N LEU A 132 3.45 19.96 16.05
CA LEU A 132 3.96 20.73 14.92
C LEU A 132 2.96 21.84 14.56
N GLY A 133 3.43 23.09 14.50
CA GLY A 133 2.62 24.22 14.05
C GLY A 133 2.36 24.19 12.54
N THR A 134 1.43 25.01 12.07
CA THR A 134 1.12 25.13 10.62
C THR A 134 2.33 25.58 9.80
N ALA A 135 3.18 26.45 10.36
CA ALA A 135 4.45 26.88 9.75
C ALA A 135 5.44 25.71 9.62
N ASP A 136 5.55 24.87 10.65
CA ASP A 136 6.41 23.69 10.63
C ASP A 136 5.94 22.68 9.58
N LEU A 137 4.63 22.43 9.51
CA LEU A 137 4.03 21.57 8.48
C LEU A 137 4.31 22.08 7.06
N ARG A 138 4.27 23.39 6.85
CA ARG A 138 4.66 24.00 5.56
C ARG A 138 6.13 23.74 5.26
N LEU A 139 7.01 23.91 6.25
CA LEU A 139 8.43 23.66 6.12
C LEU A 139 8.73 22.19 5.77
N LEU A 140 8.03 21.24 6.40
CA LEU A 140 8.15 19.81 6.07
C LEU A 140 7.76 19.49 4.63
N ARG A 141 6.65 20.08 4.15
CA ARG A 141 6.23 19.91 2.75
C ARG A 141 7.28 20.45 1.78
N LEU A 142 7.94 21.56 2.12
CA LEU A 142 9.02 22.12 1.31
C LEU A 142 10.27 21.23 1.32
N LEU A 143 10.70 20.74 2.50
CA LEU A 143 11.82 19.79 2.60
C LEU A 143 11.56 18.53 1.77
N LEU A 144 10.34 17.98 1.85
CA LEU A 144 9.93 16.81 1.08
C LEU A 144 9.95 17.10 -0.43
N ALA A 145 9.40 18.24 -0.85
CA ALA A 145 9.39 18.65 -2.25
C ALA A 145 10.82 18.73 -2.82
N GLN A 146 11.77 19.32 -2.07
CA GLN A 146 13.17 19.41 -2.51
C GLN A 146 13.86 18.05 -2.54
N SER A 147 13.64 17.22 -1.53
CA SER A 147 14.20 15.85 -1.47
C SER A 147 13.70 14.97 -2.62
N LEU A 148 12.47 15.18 -3.08
CA LEU A 148 11.88 14.44 -4.20
C LEU A 148 12.27 15.00 -5.56
N SER A 149 12.51 16.31 -5.66
CA SER A 149 13.15 16.91 -6.84
C SER A 149 14.54 16.30 -7.06
N LEU A 150 15.30 16.13 -5.97
CA LEU A 150 16.57 15.41 -5.97
C LEU A 150 16.39 13.95 -6.43
N LEU A 151 15.45 13.20 -5.84
CA LEU A 151 15.16 11.81 -6.25
C LEU A 151 14.88 11.72 -7.76
N SER A 152 14.02 12.59 -8.28
CA SER A 152 13.68 12.65 -9.70
C SER A 152 14.92 12.92 -10.56
N THR A 153 15.74 13.90 -10.15
CA THR A 153 16.98 14.27 -10.85
C THR A 153 17.96 13.11 -10.93
N CYS A 154 18.25 12.46 -9.79
CA CYS A 154 19.11 11.28 -9.74
C CYS A 154 18.53 10.10 -10.54
N SER A 155 17.21 9.86 -10.46
CA SER A 155 16.56 8.79 -11.22
C SER A 155 16.65 9.02 -12.73
N ASN A 156 16.45 10.26 -13.19
CA ASN A 156 16.56 10.61 -14.60
C ASN A 156 18.01 10.52 -15.10
N ARG A 157 18.98 10.93 -14.28
CA ARG A 157 20.41 10.78 -14.58
C ARG A 157 20.79 9.31 -14.72
N TYR A 158 20.34 8.48 -13.78
CA TYR A 158 20.54 7.04 -13.83
C TYR A 158 19.88 6.44 -15.08
N LEU A 159 18.62 6.77 -15.39
CA LEU A 159 17.95 6.34 -16.61
C LEU A 159 18.71 6.76 -17.88
N ALA A 160 19.21 8.00 -17.96
CA ALA A 160 20.01 8.47 -19.09
C ALA A 160 21.33 7.68 -19.23
N SER A 161 21.95 7.29 -18.11
CA SER A 161 23.15 6.44 -18.11
C SER A 161 22.87 5.03 -18.65
N LEU A 162 21.68 4.47 -18.40
CA LEU A 162 21.29 3.16 -18.95
C LEU A 162 21.17 3.17 -20.48
N HIS A 163 20.76 4.31 -21.06
CA HIS A 163 20.58 4.44 -22.52
C HIS A 163 21.89 4.76 -23.27
N SER A 164 22.90 5.30 -22.59
CA SER A 164 24.15 5.78 -23.22
C SER A 164 25.20 4.67 -23.48
N SER A 165 24.81 3.40 -23.34
CA SER A 165 25.49 2.19 -23.87
C SER A 165 27.02 2.17 -23.75
N GLY A 166 27.55 1.57 -22.68
CA GLY A 166 28.97 1.15 -22.62
C GLY A 166 29.63 1.23 -21.25
N ALA A 167 29.11 2.00 -20.31
CA ALA A 167 29.71 2.18 -18.99
C ALA A 167 28.72 1.85 -17.87
N THR A 168 28.21 0.62 -17.83
CA THR A 168 27.66 0.07 -16.58
C THR A 168 28.81 -0.27 -15.64
N SER A 169 29.47 0.78 -15.13
CA SER A 169 30.22 0.61 -13.88
C SER A 169 29.18 0.20 -12.82
N PRO A 170 29.41 -0.87 -12.06
CA PRO A 170 28.52 -1.30 -10.98
C PRO A 170 28.30 -0.22 -9.90
N ASN A 171 29.05 0.89 -9.95
CA ASN A 171 28.94 2.05 -9.06
C ASN A 171 28.24 3.26 -9.70
N ALA A 172 27.41 3.08 -10.74
CA ALA A 172 26.96 4.20 -11.58
C ALA A 172 26.13 5.30 -10.89
N ASP A 173 25.53 5.09 -9.70
CA ASP A 173 24.87 6.20 -8.97
C ASP A 173 24.68 5.93 -7.46
N PRO A 174 25.73 6.01 -6.63
CA PRO A 174 25.63 5.94 -5.18
C PRO A 174 24.65 6.94 -4.54
N PRO A 175 24.42 8.20 -5.05
CA PRO A 175 23.42 9.09 -4.44
C PRO A 175 22.02 8.51 -4.54
N LEU A 176 21.64 7.95 -5.70
CA LEU A 176 20.31 7.40 -5.87
C LEU A 176 20.06 6.24 -4.89
N LYS A 177 21.05 5.38 -4.67
CA LYS A 177 20.96 4.28 -3.69
C LYS A 177 20.73 4.82 -2.28
N ALA A 178 21.56 5.77 -1.83
CA ALA A 178 21.47 6.32 -0.48
C ALA A 178 20.14 7.06 -0.24
N ILE A 179 19.72 7.89 -1.21
CA ILE A 179 18.44 8.61 -1.18
C ILE A 179 17.27 7.63 -1.06
N LEU A 180 17.26 6.57 -1.88
CA LEU A 180 16.19 5.57 -1.85
C LEU A 180 16.14 4.80 -0.54
N VAL A 181 17.29 4.38 0.00
CA VAL A 181 17.34 3.68 1.28
C VAL A 181 16.81 4.58 2.40
N ALA A 182 17.22 5.85 2.42
CA ALA A 182 16.71 6.85 3.37
C ALA A 182 15.19 7.03 3.23
N LEU A 183 14.67 7.35 2.03
CA LEU A 183 13.23 7.55 1.82
C LEU A 183 12.39 6.29 2.13
N LEU A 184 12.86 5.10 1.76
CA LEU A 184 12.20 3.83 2.09
C LEU A 184 12.26 3.52 3.59
N SER A 185 13.28 4.01 4.31
CA SER A 185 13.33 3.91 5.78
C SER A 185 12.29 4.79 6.46
N LEU A 186 12.02 6.00 5.93
CA LEU A 186 11.01 6.92 6.45
C LEU A 186 9.58 6.38 6.31
N LEU A 187 9.36 5.47 5.36
CA LEU A 187 8.08 4.82 5.11
C LEU A 187 7.79 3.66 6.07
N ARG A 188 8.79 3.18 6.81
CA ARG A 188 8.65 2.02 7.70
C ARG A 188 8.38 2.47 9.13
N PRO A 189 7.33 1.94 9.80
CA PRO A 189 7.15 2.16 11.23
C PRO A 189 8.32 1.52 11.97
N THR A 190 9.07 2.30 12.74
CA THR A 190 10.12 1.76 13.60
C THR A 190 9.47 1.29 14.90
N PRO A 191 9.46 -0.01 15.21
CA PRO A 191 8.83 -0.49 16.44
C PRO A 191 9.55 0.10 17.66
N PRO A 192 8.84 0.35 18.77
CA PRO A 192 9.50 0.71 20.02
C PRO A 192 10.40 -0.45 20.46
N PRO A 193 11.48 -0.18 21.21
CA PRO A 193 12.30 -1.24 21.78
C PRO A 193 11.42 -2.17 22.64
N PRO A 194 11.71 -3.49 22.68
CA PRO A 194 10.89 -4.44 23.42
C PRO A 194 10.83 -4.02 24.89
N SER A 195 9.64 -3.66 25.35
CA SER A 195 9.41 -3.37 26.76
C SER A 195 9.46 -4.69 27.54
N PRO A 196 10.12 -4.76 28.71
CA PRO A 196 10.09 -5.94 29.56
C PRO A 196 8.67 -6.11 30.14
N GLY A 197 7.81 -6.82 29.42
CA GLY A 197 6.46 -7.17 29.85
C GLY A 197 5.64 -7.85 28.75
N PRO A 198 4.56 -8.58 29.09
CA PRO A 198 3.72 -9.34 28.14
C PRO A 198 2.82 -8.45 27.25
N SER A 199 3.20 -7.20 27.01
CA SER A 199 2.40 -6.28 26.21
C SER A 199 2.58 -6.56 24.72
N ALA A 200 1.47 -6.79 24.02
CA ALA A 200 1.44 -6.95 22.57
C ALA A 200 2.19 -5.82 21.85
N PRO A 201 2.81 -6.10 20.68
CA PRO A 201 3.48 -5.08 19.88
C PRO A 201 2.49 -3.95 19.55
N ARG A 202 2.69 -2.78 20.15
CA ARG A 202 1.88 -1.60 19.86
C ARG A 202 2.33 -1.05 18.50
N HIS A 203 1.45 -1.09 17.52
CA HIS A 203 1.66 -0.39 16.25
C HIS A 203 1.66 1.11 16.52
N LEU A 204 2.80 1.77 16.28
CA LEU A 204 2.88 3.22 16.37
C LEU A 204 2.13 3.85 15.19
N PRO A 205 1.34 4.91 15.42
CA PRO A 205 0.73 5.64 14.33
C PRO A 205 1.84 6.21 13.41
N PRO A 206 1.60 6.28 12.09
CA PRO A 206 2.57 6.87 11.16
C PRO A 206 2.76 8.35 11.49
N THR A 207 4.01 8.82 11.44
CA THR A 207 4.32 10.25 11.62
C THR A 207 3.76 11.07 10.46
N THR A 208 3.68 12.40 10.64
CA THR A 208 3.28 13.31 9.56
C THR A 208 4.18 13.19 8.32
N ILE A 209 5.49 12.98 8.49
CA ILE A 209 6.43 12.78 7.36
C ILE A 209 6.07 11.49 6.61
N THR A 210 5.87 10.38 7.33
CA THR A 210 5.45 9.10 6.74
C THR A 210 4.12 9.23 6.02
N GLN A 211 3.12 9.88 6.62
CA GLN A 211 1.81 10.12 5.99
C GLN A 211 1.93 10.94 4.70
N LEU A 212 2.71 12.03 4.69
CA LEU A 212 2.92 12.86 3.50
C LEU A 212 3.62 12.06 2.38
N LEU A 213 4.62 11.25 2.73
CA LEU A 213 5.31 10.38 1.79
C LEU A 213 4.35 9.33 1.19
N ILE A 214 3.57 8.63 2.02
CA ILE A 214 2.62 7.59 1.58
C ILE A 214 1.57 8.18 0.63
N THR A 215 0.98 9.32 1.01
CA THR A 215 -0.17 9.90 0.30
C THR A 215 0.21 10.58 -1.02
N SER A 216 1.36 11.26 -1.07
CA SER A 216 1.68 12.17 -2.18
C SER A 216 2.86 11.72 -3.04
N HIS A 217 3.76 10.90 -2.50
CA HIS A 217 5.09 10.73 -3.08
C HIS A 217 5.54 9.27 -3.25
N LEU A 218 4.79 8.33 -2.66
CA LEU A 218 5.06 6.91 -2.73
C LEU A 218 5.19 6.40 -4.18
N PRO A 219 4.36 6.80 -5.17
CA PRO A 219 4.52 6.34 -6.55
C PRO A 219 5.89 6.66 -7.16
N ALA A 220 6.43 7.86 -6.90
CA ALA A 220 7.74 8.26 -7.42
C ALA A 220 8.86 7.47 -6.72
N ILE A 221 8.77 7.28 -5.40
CA ILE A 221 9.75 6.52 -4.61
C ILE A 221 9.80 5.06 -5.08
N LEU A 222 8.64 4.41 -5.23
CA LEU A 222 8.56 3.02 -5.69
C LEU A 222 9.07 2.88 -7.13
N LEU A 223 8.77 3.84 -8.01
CA LEU A 223 9.26 3.83 -9.38
C LEU A 223 10.79 3.92 -9.43
N SER A 224 11.37 4.85 -8.69
CA SER A 224 12.83 5.01 -8.59
C SER A 224 13.50 3.78 -7.95
N ALA A 225 12.86 3.18 -6.94
CA ALA A 225 13.33 1.93 -6.32
C ALA A 225 13.32 0.74 -7.29
N VAL A 226 12.28 0.60 -8.11
CA VAL A 226 12.22 -0.44 -9.16
C VAL A 226 13.28 -0.18 -10.23
N THR A 227 13.40 1.08 -10.66
CA THR A 227 14.38 1.51 -11.67
C THR A 227 15.80 1.12 -11.25
N LEU A 228 16.23 1.49 -10.05
CA LEU A 228 17.57 1.13 -9.57
C LEU A 228 17.67 -0.37 -9.21
N GLY A 229 16.75 -0.86 -8.37
CA GLY A 229 16.87 -2.15 -7.71
C GLY A 229 16.77 -3.37 -8.63
N TYR A 230 16.10 -3.23 -9.77
CA TYR A 230 15.80 -4.33 -10.71
C TYR A 230 16.43 -4.12 -12.10
N THR A 231 17.46 -3.27 -12.21
CA THR A 231 18.21 -3.08 -13.45
C THR A 231 18.84 -4.41 -13.91
N PRO A 232 18.50 -4.97 -15.09
CA PRO A 232 18.97 -6.29 -15.52
C PRO A 232 20.47 -6.39 -15.80
N SER A 233 21.11 -5.29 -16.17
CA SER A 233 22.55 -5.24 -16.47
C SER A 233 23.44 -5.23 -15.22
N VAL A 234 22.86 -4.99 -14.05
CA VAL A 234 23.58 -4.94 -12.77
C VAL A 234 23.32 -6.23 -12.02
N ARG A 235 24.38 -6.81 -11.45
CA ARG A 235 24.24 -8.01 -10.60
C ARG A 235 23.30 -7.70 -9.43
N PRO A 236 22.37 -8.61 -9.07
CA PRO A 236 21.40 -8.35 -8.03
C PRO A 236 22.05 -7.87 -6.72
N GLU A 237 23.18 -8.43 -6.30
CA GLU A 237 23.82 -8.18 -5.01
C GLU A 237 24.13 -6.70 -4.76
N VAL A 238 24.40 -5.92 -5.82
CA VAL A 238 24.78 -4.49 -5.73
C VAL A 238 23.68 -3.62 -5.10
N HIS A 239 22.42 -3.89 -5.46
CA HIS A 239 21.25 -3.13 -4.99
C HIS A 239 20.33 -3.94 -4.09
N VAL A 240 20.87 -4.96 -3.40
CA VAL A 240 20.09 -5.83 -2.51
C VAL A 240 19.37 -5.04 -1.41
N ASP A 241 19.99 -4.00 -0.86
CA ASP A 241 19.39 -3.22 0.23
C ASP A 241 18.20 -2.39 -0.23
N VAL A 242 18.24 -1.88 -1.46
CA VAL A 242 17.12 -1.15 -2.08
C VAL A 242 15.97 -2.11 -2.33
N ARG A 243 16.23 -3.29 -2.92
CA ARG A 243 15.19 -4.32 -3.13
C ARG A 243 14.59 -4.80 -1.82
N ARG A 244 15.42 -5.09 -0.82
CA ARG A 244 14.98 -5.52 0.52
C ARG A 244 14.10 -4.45 1.16
N SER A 245 14.54 -3.18 1.13
CA SER A 245 13.78 -2.07 1.69
C SER A 245 12.47 -1.85 0.92
N PHE A 246 12.48 -1.92 -0.41
CA PHE A 246 11.30 -1.81 -1.25
C PHE A 246 10.25 -2.90 -0.94
N LEU A 247 10.67 -4.17 -0.90
CA LEU A 247 9.77 -5.28 -0.60
C LEU A 247 9.27 -5.22 0.85
N ALA A 248 10.13 -4.86 1.80
CA ALA A 248 9.73 -4.65 3.19
C ALA A 248 8.67 -3.55 3.29
N THR A 249 8.88 -2.41 2.61
CA THR A 249 7.90 -1.31 2.58
C THR A 249 6.56 -1.79 2.00
N LEU A 250 6.55 -2.49 0.87
CA LEU A 250 5.31 -3.04 0.29
C LEU A 250 4.61 -4.01 1.24
N ALA A 251 5.35 -4.88 1.93
CA ALA A 251 4.79 -5.83 2.89
C ALA A 251 4.18 -5.14 4.11
N THR A 252 4.75 -4.00 4.55
CA THR A 252 4.24 -3.23 5.69
C THR A 252 3.03 -2.36 5.36
N LEU A 253 2.90 -1.92 4.10
CA LEU A 253 1.78 -1.07 3.69
C LEU A 253 0.48 -1.89 3.61
N PRO A 254 -0.68 -1.29 3.93
CA PRO A 254 -1.98 -1.87 3.60
C PRO A 254 -2.05 -2.19 2.09
N PRO A 255 -2.64 -3.33 1.67
CA PRO A 255 -2.73 -3.69 0.26
C PRO A 255 -3.34 -2.59 -0.62
N SER A 256 -4.33 -1.85 -0.13
CA SER A 256 -4.94 -0.72 -0.85
C SER A 256 -3.93 0.38 -1.18
N GLN A 257 -3.10 0.77 -0.23
CA GLN A 257 -2.08 1.80 -0.41
C GLN A 257 -0.95 1.32 -1.32
N ALA A 258 -0.52 0.06 -1.14
CA ALA A 258 0.51 -0.54 -1.99
C ALA A 258 0.05 -0.64 -3.46
N LEU A 259 -1.18 -1.13 -3.70
CA LEU A 259 -1.78 -1.24 -5.03
C LEU A 259 -1.99 0.13 -5.68
N LEU A 260 -2.50 1.11 -4.94
CA LEU A 260 -2.68 2.47 -5.45
C LEU A 260 -1.34 3.09 -5.84
N ALA A 261 -0.31 2.93 -5.00
CA ALA A 261 0.99 3.50 -5.25
C ALA A 261 1.71 2.85 -6.45
N LEU A 262 1.69 1.52 -6.53
CA LEU A 262 2.25 0.78 -7.67
C LEU A 262 1.50 1.08 -8.98
N SER A 263 0.18 1.23 -8.93
CA SER A 263 -0.63 1.65 -10.08
C SER A 263 -0.27 3.08 -10.51
N GLY A 264 -0.08 3.98 -9.54
CA GLY A 264 0.44 5.33 -9.77
C GLY A 264 1.82 5.31 -10.43
N SER A 265 2.75 4.47 -9.94
CA SER A 265 4.08 4.28 -10.54
C SER A 265 3.98 3.80 -11.99
N LEU A 266 3.09 2.85 -12.26
CA LEU A 266 2.83 2.37 -13.63
C LEU A 266 2.28 3.49 -14.51
N GLY A 267 1.37 4.31 -13.99
CA GLY A 267 0.85 5.49 -14.68
C GLY A 267 1.94 6.52 -15.02
N LEU A 268 2.94 6.69 -14.15
CA LEU A 268 4.10 7.54 -14.43
C LEU A 268 4.97 6.98 -15.57
N THR A 269 5.10 5.66 -15.69
CA THR A 269 5.84 5.05 -16.82
C THR A 269 5.12 5.16 -18.17
N ALA A 270 3.79 5.29 -18.16
CA ALA A 270 2.96 5.33 -19.36
C ALA A 270 2.77 6.75 -19.94
N LYS A 271 3.07 7.80 -19.17
CA LYS A 271 2.90 9.19 -19.62
C LYS A 271 4.05 9.58 -20.55
N PRO A 272 3.81 9.89 -21.84
CA PRO A 272 4.83 10.54 -22.66
C PRO A 272 5.13 11.90 -22.03
N SER A 273 6.39 12.15 -21.66
CA SER A 273 6.82 13.45 -21.13
C SER A 273 6.70 14.50 -22.23
N ARG A 274 5.64 15.32 -22.20
CA ARG A 274 5.53 16.50 -23.05
C ARG A 274 6.55 17.53 -22.57
N ILE A 275 7.71 17.58 -23.17
CA ILE A 275 8.59 18.74 -23.07
C ILE A 275 8.02 19.76 -24.05
N SER A 276 7.31 20.78 -23.55
CA SER A 276 6.97 21.94 -24.38
C SER A 276 8.27 22.69 -24.67
N SER A 277 8.87 22.49 -25.84
CA SER A 277 9.91 23.40 -26.30
C SER A 277 9.24 24.76 -26.53
N THR A 278 9.60 25.76 -25.75
CA THR A 278 9.10 27.15 -25.79
C THR A 278 9.48 27.92 -27.05
N ALA A 279 9.87 27.24 -28.14
CA ALA A 279 10.43 27.88 -29.33
C ALA A 279 9.47 27.98 -30.51
N ASP A 280 8.34 27.25 -30.54
CA ASP A 280 7.37 27.40 -31.63
C ASP A 280 5.97 26.86 -31.26
N PRO A 281 4.90 27.69 -31.22
CA PRO A 281 3.55 27.26 -30.89
C PRO A 281 2.85 26.43 -32.00
N SER A 282 3.48 26.26 -33.17
CA SER A 282 2.93 25.51 -34.31
C SER A 282 3.58 24.13 -34.52
N SER A 283 4.66 23.82 -33.79
CA SER A 283 5.40 22.56 -33.89
C SER A 283 5.18 21.70 -32.64
N THR A 284 4.06 20.99 -32.58
CA THR A 284 3.85 19.91 -31.60
C THR A 284 4.67 18.69 -31.99
N THR A 285 5.99 18.81 -31.94
CA THR A 285 6.86 17.63 -32.05
C THR A 285 6.76 16.88 -30.73
N PHE A 286 6.07 15.73 -30.73
CA PHE A 286 6.11 14.80 -29.60
C PHE A 286 7.53 14.25 -29.50
N ILE A 287 8.39 14.97 -28.77
CA ILE A 287 9.66 14.40 -28.32
C ILE A 287 9.25 13.32 -27.34
N SER A 288 9.36 12.06 -27.78
CA SER A 288 9.23 10.89 -26.92
C SER A 288 10.24 11.09 -25.79
N GLY A 289 9.77 11.53 -24.61
CA GLY A 289 10.60 11.49 -23.41
C GLY A 289 11.20 10.09 -23.27
N PRO A 290 12.35 9.93 -22.60
CA PRO A 290 13.01 8.64 -22.50
C PRO A 290 12.00 7.61 -22.01
N ALA A 291 11.60 6.70 -22.90
CA ALA A 291 10.64 5.66 -22.55
C ALA A 291 11.27 4.85 -21.42
N TYR A 292 10.54 4.67 -20.33
CA TYR A 292 11.02 3.83 -19.24
C TYR A 292 11.32 2.43 -19.80
N PRO A 293 12.49 1.83 -19.48
CA PRO A 293 12.80 0.48 -19.89
C PRO A 293 11.71 -0.54 -19.55
N ALA A 294 11.45 -1.50 -20.44
CA ALA A 294 10.35 -2.46 -20.32
C ALA A 294 10.38 -3.30 -19.03
N TYR A 295 11.56 -3.53 -18.44
CA TYR A 295 11.68 -4.27 -17.18
C TYR A 295 10.99 -3.56 -16.02
N ILE A 296 10.88 -2.22 -16.05
CA ILE A 296 10.30 -1.43 -14.97
C ILE A 296 8.80 -1.70 -14.88
N SER A 297 8.09 -1.56 -16.01
CA SER A 297 6.65 -1.82 -16.07
C SER A 297 6.33 -3.29 -15.81
N SER A 298 7.15 -4.22 -16.32
CA SER A 298 7.04 -5.65 -16.03
C SER A 298 7.19 -5.94 -14.53
N THR A 299 8.19 -5.35 -13.88
CA THR A 299 8.44 -5.54 -12.44
C THR A 299 7.31 -4.95 -11.60
N ILE A 300 6.84 -3.74 -11.90
CA ILE A 300 5.71 -3.13 -11.19
C ILE A 300 4.46 -4.00 -11.31
N ARG A 301 4.17 -4.55 -12.50
CA ARG A 301 3.04 -5.48 -12.69
C ARG A 301 3.19 -6.76 -11.87
N LYS A 302 4.38 -7.35 -11.82
CA LYS A 302 4.66 -8.51 -10.94
C LYS A 302 4.41 -8.17 -9.47
N GLN A 303 4.81 -6.98 -9.02
CA GLN A 303 4.57 -6.55 -7.65
C GLN A 303 3.09 -6.27 -7.38
N LEU A 304 2.35 -5.66 -8.32
CA LEU A 304 0.89 -5.50 -8.23
C LEU A 304 0.19 -6.84 -8.02
N SER A 305 0.55 -7.84 -8.83
CA SER A 305 0.04 -9.20 -8.67
C SER A 305 0.38 -9.82 -7.32
N ALA A 306 1.62 -9.63 -6.84
CA ALA A 306 2.00 -10.08 -5.51
C ALA A 306 1.19 -9.40 -4.39
N GLN A 307 0.79 -8.14 -4.56
CA GLN A 307 -0.08 -7.45 -3.61
C GLN A 307 -1.53 -7.97 -3.63
N LEU A 308 -2.03 -8.43 -4.78
CA LEU A 308 -3.36 -9.07 -4.87
C LEU A 308 -3.41 -10.43 -4.17
N LEU A 309 -2.28 -11.14 -4.12
CA LEU A 309 -2.13 -12.42 -3.42
C LEU A 309 -1.91 -12.29 -1.90
N ARG A 310 -1.83 -11.07 -1.37
CA ARG A 310 -1.76 -10.86 0.08
C ARG A 310 -3.16 -11.08 0.67
N PRO A 311 -3.25 -11.49 1.94
CA PRO A 311 -4.52 -11.48 2.66
C PRO A 311 -5.17 -10.09 2.53
N THR A 312 -6.47 -10.03 2.27
CA THR A 312 -7.21 -8.79 1.97
C THR A 312 -6.77 -8.06 0.69
N GLY A 313 -6.01 -8.70 -0.20
CA GLY A 313 -5.54 -8.15 -1.46
C GLY A 313 -6.68 -7.70 -2.38
N PRO A 314 -7.68 -8.56 -2.67
CA PRO A 314 -8.86 -8.17 -3.44
C PRO A 314 -9.64 -7.03 -2.77
N ARG A 315 -9.80 -7.07 -1.44
CA ARG A 315 -10.40 -5.96 -0.67
C ARG A 315 -9.62 -4.65 -0.87
N GLY A 316 -8.28 -4.73 -0.83
CA GLY A 316 -7.39 -3.60 -1.05
C GLY A 316 -7.54 -3.00 -2.44
N LEU A 317 -7.70 -3.83 -3.47
CA LEU A 317 -7.97 -3.38 -4.83
C LEU A 317 -9.27 -2.59 -4.88
N LEU A 318 -10.35 -3.11 -4.29
CA LEU A 318 -11.65 -2.43 -4.27
C LEU A 318 -11.56 -1.08 -3.53
N LEU A 319 -10.90 -1.05 -2.37
CA LEU A 319 -10.65 0.19 -1.64
C LEU A 319 -9.82 1.20 -2.47
N SER A 320 -8.87 0.73 -3.28
CA SER A 320 -8.07 1.61 -4.13
C SER A 320 -8.85 2.19 -5.31
N LEU A 321 -9.83 1.45 -5.85
CA LEU A 321 -10.63 1.85 -7.01
C LEU A 321 -11.82 2.73 -6.63
N PHE A 322 -12.51 2.37 -5.56
CA PHE A 322 -13.73 3.04 -5.12
C PHE A 322 -13.48 4.06 -3.99
N GLY A 323 -12.31 4.00 -3.33
CA GLY A 323 -11.97 4.88 -2.21
C GLY A 323 -12.71 4.54 -0.91
N GLU A 324 -12.53 5.37 0.12
CA GLU A 324 -13.19 5.17 1.42
C GLU A 324 -14.70 5.47 1.37
N ARG A 325 -15.15 6.29 0.40
CA ARG A 325 -16.58 6.62 0.22
C ARG A 325 -17.42 5.40 -0.14
N ALA A 326 -16.80 4.45 -0.82
CA ALA A 326 -17.38 3.16 -1.16
C ALA A 326 -17.70 2.28 0.04
N LEU A 327 -17.25 2.64 1.25
CA LEU A 327 -17.65 1.96 2.47
C LEU A 327 -19.08 2.32 2.90
N SER A 328 -19.70 3.32 2.26
CA SER A 328 -21.09 3.70 2.46
C SER A 328 -21.98 3.05 1.40
N ASP A 329 -23.08 2.43 1.81
CA ASP A 329 -24.09 1.86 0.90
C ASP A 329 -24.91 2.93 0.14
N ALA A 330 -24.72 4.21 0.46
CA ALA A 330 -25.49 5.31 -0.13
C ALA A 330 -25.02 5.74 -1.53
N GLU A 331 -23.80 5.40 -1.95
CA GLU A 331 -23.29 5.83 -3.26
C GLU A 331 -23.68 4.86 -4.40
N PRO A 332 -24.11 5.38 -5.57
CA PRO A 332 -24.39 4.55 -6.72
C PRO A 332 -23.11 3.85 -7.21
N VAL A 333 -23.22 2.55 -7.47
CA VAL A 333 -22.09 1.74 -7.91
C VAL A 333 -21.71 2.11 -9.36
N GLU A 334 -20.51 2.61 -9.56
CA GLU A 334 -19.97 2.89 -10.90
C GLU A 334 -19.64 1.57 -11.63
N GLU A 335 -20.52 1.15 -12.54
CA GLU A 335 -20.41 -0.10 -13.31
C GLU A 335 -19.06 -0.26 -14.02
N LYS A 336 -18.50 0.81 -14.58
CA LYS A 336 -17.18 0.79 -15.23
C LYS A 336 -16.05 0.38 -14.27
N LYS A 337 -16.10 0.84 -13.01
CA LYS A 337 -15.11 0.49 -11.99
C LYS A 337 -15.29 -0.96 -11.52
N VAL A 338 -16.54 -1.41 -11.40
CA VAL A 338 -16.86 -2.82 -11.10
C VAL A 338 -16.28 -3.73 -12.19
N GLN A 339 -16.57 -3.44 -13.45
CA GLN A 339 -16.07 -4.26 -14.55
C GLN A 339 -14.54 -4.23 -14.65
N HIS A 340 -13.93 -3.07 -14.38
CA HIS A 340 -12.47 -2.96 -14.31
C HIS A 340 -11.87 -3.82 -13.19
N ALA A 341 -12.50 -3.85 -12.01
CA ALA A 341 -12.06 -4.66 -10.88
C ALA A 341 -12.20 -6.17 -11.19
N ILE A 342 -13.33 -6.58 -11.77
CA ILE A 342 -13.57 -7.97 -12.22
C ILE A 342 -12.50 -8.40 -13.22
N GLU A 343 -12.25 -7.59 -14.26
CA GLU A 343 -11.25 -7.89 -15.28
C GLU A 343 -9.83 -7.92 -14.70
N THR A 344 -9.54 -7.09 -13.70
CA THR A 344 -8.24 -7.09 -13.01
C THR A 344 -8.05 -8.36 -12.19
N LEU A 345 -9.05 -8.79 -11.41
CA LEU A 345 -8.99 -10.00 -10.59
C LEU A 345 -9.02 -11.27 -11.44
N ARG A 346 -9.73 -11.27 -12.57
CA ARG A 346 -9.82 -12.38 -13.52
C ARG A 346 -8.45 -12.77 -14.10
N ARG A 347 -7.56 -11.81 -14.27
CA ARG A 347 -6.24 -12.01 -14.91
C ARG A 347 -5.27 -12.70 -13.95
N ILE A 348 -4.93 -13.94 -14.27
CA ILE A 348 -3.96 -14.72 -13.50
C ILE A 348 -2.56 -14.12 -13.69
N PRO A 349 -1.86 -13.77 -12.61
CA PRO A 349 -0.48 -13.31 -12.68
C PRO A 349 0.48 -14.33 -13.30
N GLY A 350 1.44 -13.85 -14.10
CA GLY A 350 2.49 -14.71 -14.63
C GLY A 350 3.38 -15.29 -13.52
N GLY A 351 3.62 -16.60 -13.56
CA GLY A 351 4.45 -17.32 -12.58
C GLY A 351 3.69 -17.76 -11.31
N VAL A 352 2.37 -17.60 -11.28
CA VAL A 352 1.50 -18.13 -10.22
C VAL A 352 0.64 -19.23 -10.84
N GLU A 353 0.52 -20.36 -10.15
CA GLU A 353 -0.35 -21.45 -10.57
C GLU A 353 -1.81 -20.99 -10.55
N GLU A 354 -2.53 -21.29 -11.63
CA GLU A 354 -3.92 -20.87 -11.82
C GLU A 354 -4.81 -21.36 -10.67
N GLU A 355 -4.68 -22.63 -10.30
CA GLU A 355 -5.46 -23.25 -9.23
C GLU A 355 -5.32 -22.49 -7.91
N ARG A 356 -4.06 -22.29 -7.47
CA ARG A 356 -3.75 -21.56 -6.24
C ARG A 356 -4.27 -20.12 -6.27
N TYR A 357 -4.17 -19.44 -7.40
CA TYR A 357 -4.65 -18.07 -7.55
C TYR A 357 -6.18 -17.99 -7.48
N VAL A 358 -6.87 -18.84 -8.24
CA VAL A 358 -8.34 -18.89 -8.30
C VAL A 358 -8.92 -19.25 -6.92
N GLN A 359 -8.39 -20.28 -6.26
CA GLN A 359 -8.81 -20.65 -4.91
C GLN A 359 -8.63 -19.48 -3.93
N HIS A 360 -7.46 -18.83 -3.91
CA HIS A 360 -7.20 -17.70 -3.02
C HIS A 360 -8.17 -16.54 -3.23
N VAL A 361 -8.36 -16.10 -4.48
CA VAL A 361 -9.23 -14.96 -4.79
C VAL A 361 -10.69 -15.28 -4.49
N ILE A 362 -11.17 -16.50 -4.75
CA ILE A 362 -12.53 -16.90 -4.41
C ILE A 362 -12.77 -16.84 -2.90
N MET A 363 -11.85 -17.37 -2.09
CA MET A 363 -12.00 -17.31 -0.63
C MET A 363 -12.07 -15.86 -0.13
N GLU A 364 -11.22 -14.97 -0.65
CA GLU A 364 -11.27 -13.54 -0.33
C GLU A 364 -12.55 -12.86 -0.84
N CYS A 365 -13.09 -13.27 -2.00
CA CYS A 365 -14.37 -12.78 -2.52
C CYS A 365 -15.57 -13.24 -1.66
N LEU A 366 -15.55 -14.46 -1.13
CA LEU A 366 -16.57 -14.94 -0.19
C LEU A 366 -16.53 -14.14 1.12
N ASP A 367 -15.33 -13.86 1.64
CA ASP A 367 -15.15 -12.98 2.80
C ASP A 367 -15.63 -11.54 2.56
N LEU A 368 -15.61 -11.08 1.31
CA LEU A 368 -16.17 -9.79 0.90
C LEU A 368 -17.70 -9.78 0.79
N LEU A 369 -18.34 -10.92 0.49
CA LEU A 369 -19.80 -11.02 0.42
C LEU A 369 -20.42 -11.05 1.82
N ALA A 370 -19.88 -11.90 2.70
CA ALA A 370 -20.29 -12.02 4.09
C ALA A 370 -19.06 -11.99 5.02
N PRO A 371 -18.70 -10.81 5.56
CA PRO A 371 -17.57 -10.69 6.46
C PRO A 371 -17.79 -11.54 7.73
N PRO A 372 -16.72 -12.03 8.37
CA PRO A 372 -16.84 -12.85 9.58
C PRO A 372 -17.62 -12.12 10.67
N ALA A 373 -18.40 -12.89 11.44
CA ALA A 373 -19.22 -12.40 12.54
C ALA A 373 -18.40 -11.52 13.50
N GLY A 374 -18.90 -10.32 13.83
CA GLY A 374 -18.24 -9.37 14.74
C GLY A 374 -17.81 -8.04 14.11
N THR A 375 -17.85 -7.89 12.78
CA THR A 375 -17.53 -6.60 12.13
C THR A 375 -18.69 -5.59 12.17
N GLY A 376 -19.92 -6.06 12.42
CA GLY A 376 -21.13 -5.26 12.64
C GLY A 376 -21.59 -4.39 11.46
N LYS A 377 -20.91 -4.45 10.32
CA LYS A 377 -21.24 -3.65 9.13
C LYS A 377 -21.37 -4.57 7.91
N PRO A 378 -22.49 -4.49 7.16
CA PRO A 378 -22.60 -5.23 5.91
C PRO A 378 -21.51 -4.78 4.95
N ALA A 379 -21.05 -5.70 4.10
CA ALA A 379 -20.09 -5.33 3.06
C ALA A 379 -20.75 -4.34 2.07
N PRO A 380 -20.00 -3.37 1.53
CA PRO A 380 -20.60 -2.39 0.63
C PRO A 380 -21.11 -3.01 -0.66
N ARG A 381 -22.16 -2.43 -1.23
CA ARG A 381 -22.78 -2.91 -2.49
C ARG A 381 -21.79 -3.13 -3.64
N ALA A 382 -20.84 -2.21 -3.85
CA ALA A 382 -19.83 -2.35 -4.90
C ALA A 382 -18.92 -3.57 -4.70
N PHE A 383 -18.64 -3.93 -3.44
CA PHE A 383 -17.74 -5.04 -3.12
C PHE A 383 -18.44 -6.37 -3.39
N LYS A 384 -19.72 -6.46 -2.99
CA LYS A 384 -20.59 -7.60 -3.29
C LYS A 384 -20.72 -7.84 -4.80
N ALA A 385 -20.97 -6.77 -5.56
CA ALA A 385 -21.08 -6.84 -7.02
C ALA A 385 -19.78 -7.35 -7.68
N VAL A 386 -18.61 -6.85 -7.27
CA VAL A 386 -17.34 -7.35 -7.81
C VAL A 386 -17.07 -8.80 -7.39
N ALA A 387 -17.31 -9.15 -6.13
CA ALA A 387 -17.08 -10.50 -5.62
C ALA A 387 -17.94 -11.53 -6.36
N ALA A 388 -19.24 -11.28 -6.49
CA ALA A 388 -20.15 -12.15 -7.24
C ALA A 388 -19.79 -12.22 -8.72
N GLY A 389 -19.44 -11.09 -9.34
CA GLY A 389 -19.00 -11.04 -10.75
C GLY A 389 -17.73 -11.84 -11.02
N VAL A 390 -16.73 -11.77 -10.13
CA VAL A 390 -15.49 -12.56 -10.25
C VAL A 390 -15.77 -14.05 -10.11
N ILE A 391 -16.57 -14.44 -9.10
CA ILE A 391 -16.96 -15.84 -8.89
C ILE A 391 -17.72 -16.36 -10.11
N GLY A 392 -18.72 -15.61 -10.60
CA GLY A 392 -19.54 -15.95 -11.76
C GLY A 392 -18.71 -16.26 -13.01
N VAL A 393 -17.71 -15.42 -13.31
CA VAL A 393 -16.81 -15.62 -14.46
C VAL A 393 -15.92 -16.86 -14.34
N TRP A 394 -15.72 -17.38 -13.12
CA TRP A 394 -14.89 -18.55 -12.86
C TRP A 394 -15.66 -19.83 -12.57
N LEU A 395 -16.99 -19.83 -12.56
CA LEU A 395 -17.80 -21.03 -12.29
C LEU A 395 -17.50 -22.22 -13.23
N GLY A 396 -16.95 -21.96 -14.42
CA GLY A 396 -16.50 -23.01 -15.36
C GLY A 396 -15.11 -23.59 -15.07
N LYS A 397 -14.39 -23.11 -14.05
CA LYS A 397 -13.06 -23.60 -13.68
C LYS A 397 -13.14 -24.61 -12.55
N GLU A 398 -12.41 -25.72 -12.67
CA GLU A 398 -12.38 -26.78 -11.66
C GLU A 398 -11.95 -26.27 -10.28
N ALA A 399 -10.85 -25.50 -10.22
CA ALA A 399 -10.35 -24.89 -8.99
C ALA A 399 -11.38 -23.99 -8.29
N ALA A 400 -12.26 -23.33 -9.06
CA ALA A 400 -13.33 -22.53 -8.50
C ALA A 400 -14.44 -23.39 -7.89
N GLY A 401 -14.81 -24.46 -8.59
CA GLY A 401 -15.75 -25.45 -8.08
C GLY A 401 -15.26 -26.12 -6.80
N GLU A 402 -13.98 -26.44 -6.70
CA GLU A 402 -13.39 -26.98 -5.48
C GLU A 402 -13.42 -25.99 -4.32
N ALA A 403 -13.02 -24.73 -4.56
CA ALA A 403 -13.06 -23.70 -3.53
C ALA A 403 -14.49 -23.45 -3.02
N LEU A 404 -15.48 -23.38 -3.91
CA LEU A 404 -16.88 -23.21 -3.55
C LEU A 404 -17.43 -24.44 -2.81
N ARG A 405 -17.11 -25.65 -3.27
CA ARG A 405 -17.46 -26.89 -2.55
C ARG A 405 -16.80 -26.97 -1.17
N ALA A 406 -15.57 -26.50 -1.02
CA ALA A 406 -14.91 -26.44 0.28
C ALA A 406 -15.58 -25.41 1.21
N ALA A 407 -16.06 -24.29 0.66
CA ALA A 407 -16.73 -23.24 1.44
C ALA A 407 -18.16 -23.62 1.86
N PHE A 408 -18.90 -24.36 1.03
CA PHE A 408 -20.32 -24.65 1.24
C PHE A 408 -20.66 -26.12 1.45
N GLY A 409 -19.78 -27.06 1.09
CA GLY A 409 -20.11 -28.48 0.95
C GLY A 409 -20.42 -29.24 2.25
N VAL A 410 -20.12 -28.67 3.41
CA VAL A 410 -20.51 -29.21 4.71
C VAL A 410 -21.14 -28.10 5.54
N ILE A 411 -22.46 -27.93 5.37
CA ILE A 411 -23.26 -27.13 6.30
C ILE A 411 -23.56 -28.05 7.49
N ASP A 412 -22.67 -28.04 8.49
CA ASP A 412 -22.87 -28.79 9.72
C ASP A 412 -24.04 -28.17 10.50
N VAL A 413 -25.11 -28.95 10.70
CA VAL A 413 -26.34 -28.54 11.39
C VAL A 413 -26.08 -28.19 12.87
N GLY A 414 -24.92 -28.55 13.43
CA GLY A 414 -24.53 -28.22 14.81
C GLY A 414 -23.92 -26.84 15.05
N GLU A 415 -23.50 -26.10 14.02
CA GLU A 415 -22.85 -24.79 14.18
C GLU A 415 -23.65 -23.63 13.55
N GLU A 416 -24.65 -23.12 14.29
CA GLU A 416 -25.60 -22.08 13.84
C GLU A 416 -24.90 -20.85 13.23
N GLY A 417 -23.83 -20.34 13.84
CA GLY A 417 -23.10 -19.17 13.34
C GLY A 417 -22.40 -19.40 11.99
N LYS A 418 -21.93 -20.62 11.71
CA LYS A 418 -21.36 -20.98 10.40
C LYS A 418 -22.45 -21.13 9.35
N GLN A 419 -23.58 -21.74 9.70
CA GLN A 419 -24.73 -21.90 8.81
C GLN A 419 -25.29 -20.56 8.37
N GLN A 420 -25.59 -19.68 9.33
CA GLN A 420 -26.15 -18.36 9.05
C GLN A 420 -25.23 -17.58 8.11
N ARG A 421 -23.90 -17.62 8.35
CA ARG A 421 -22.92 -17.01 7.45
C ARG A 421 -22.93 -17.64 6.07
N ALA A 422 -22.94 -18.97 5.97
CA ALA A 422 -22.95 -19.67 4.68
C ALA A 422 -24.19 -19.31 3.86
N ILE A 423 -25.39 -19.34 4.47
CA ILE A 423 -26.65 -19.04 3.78
C ILE A 423 -26.71 -17.55 3.38
N ALA A 424 -26.32 -16.64 4.28
CA ALA A 424 -26.23 -15.22 3.93
C ALA A 424 -25.22 -14.98 2.80
N THR A 425 -24.10 -15.72 2.76
CA THR A 425 -23.14 -15.64 1.64
C THR A 425 -23.78 -16.12 0.34
N LEU A 426 -24.55 -17.21 0.38
CA LEU A 426 -25.24 -17.78 -0.79
C LEU A 426 -26.30 -16.85 -1.33
N GLU A 427 -27.15 -16.30 -0.45
CA GLU A 427 -28.17 -15.31 -0.81
C GLU A 427 -27.53 -14.11 -1.52
N MET A 428 -26.44 -13.57 -0.96
CA MET A 428 -25.72 -12.45 -1.55
C MET A 428 -25.02 -12.83 -2.85
N LEU A 429 -24.49 -14.04 -2.96
CA LEU A 429 -23.90 -14.53 -4.20
C LEU A 429 -24.97 -14.67 -5.29
N ILE A 430 -26.12 -15.25 -4.98
CA ILE A 430 -27.26 -15.40 -5.89
C ILE A 430 -27.80 -14.04 -6.34
N GLY A 431 -28.02 -13.12 -5.40
CA GLY A 431 -28.61 -11.81 -5.68
C GLY A 431 -27.71 -10.87 -6.51
N TYR A 432 -26.39 -11.08 -6.49
CA TYR A 432 -25.43 -10.24 -7.22
C TYR A 432 -24.78 -10.92 -8.44
N THR A 433 -25.01 -12.23 -8.65
CA THR A 433 -24.48 -12.94 -9.82
C THR A 433 -25.27 -12.57 -11.08
N ASP A 434 -24.58 -12.38 -12.20
CA ASP A 434 -25.23 -12.18 -13.50
C ASP A 434 -26.19 -13.34 -13.79
N PRO A 435 -27.46 -13.08 -14.18
CA PRO A 435 -28.42 -14.11 -14.53
C PRO A 435 -27.90 -15.16 -15.53
N ALA A 436 -26.97 -14.80 -16.40
CA ALA A 436 -26.34 -15.73 -17.34
C ALA A 436 -25.47 -16.81 -16.66
N HIS A 437 -24.94 -16.53 -15.48
CA HIS A 437 -24.07 -17.43 -14.70
C HIS A 437 -24.83 -18.13 -13.56
N LEU A 438 -26.03 -17.67 -13.23
CA LEU A 438 -26.81 -18.15 -12.10
C LEU A 438 -27.15 -19.66 -12.17
N PRO A 439 -27.57 -20.26 -13.31
CA PRO A 439 -27.85 -21.70 -13.36
C PRO A 439 -26.63 -22.56 -13.01
N ALA A 440 -25.46 -22.20 -13.52
CA ALA A 440 -24.21 -22.90 -13.23
C ALA A 440 -23.82 -22.78 -11.74
N LEU A 441 -24.06 -21.62 -11.13
CA LEU A 441 -23.84 -21.41 -9.70
C LEU A 441 -24.76 -22.33 -8.87
N LEU A 442 -26.06 -22.34 -9.20
CA LEU A 442 -27.06 -23.12 -8.47
C LEU A 442 -26.78 -24.63 -8.55
N ASP A 443 -26.42 -25.13 -9.74
CA ASP A 443 -26.07 -26.54 -9.93
C ASP A 443 -24.79 -26.93 -9.18
N LEU A 444 -23.78 -26.05 -9.16
CA LEU A 444 -22.49 -26.33 -8.55
C LEU A 444 -22.54 -26.23 -7.01
N VAL A 445 -23.28 -25.27 -6.47
CA VAL A 445 -23.21 -24.89 -5.06
C VAL A 445 -24.47 -25.25 -4.28
N VAL A 446 -25.66 -24.92 -4.81
CA VAL A 446 -26.93 -25.07 -4.09
C VAL A 446 -27.46 -26.51 -4.16
N ARG A 447 -27.39 -27.12 -5.35
CA ARG A 447 -27.88 -28.49 -5.56
C ARG A 447 -27.25 -29.53 -4.62
N PRO A 448 -25.92 -29.53 -4.33
CA PRO A 448 -25.32 -30.48 -3.40
C PRO A 448 -25.77 -30.31 -1.94
N ILE A 449 -26.15 -29.09 -1.53
CA ILE A 449 -26.52 -28.76 -0.14
C ILE A 449 -28.03 -28.67 0.06
N LEU A 450 -28.81 -28.95 -0.98
CA LEU A 450 -30.25 -28.75 -0.96
C LEU A 450 -30.96 -29.51 0.18
N PRO A 451 -30.62 -30.78 0.50
CA PRO A 451 -31.24 -31.47 1.63
C PRO A 451 -31.01 -30.76 2.97
N ALA A 452 -29.83 -30.17 3.16
CA ALA A 452 -29.53 -29.39 4.36
C ALA A 452 -30.34 -28.08 4.41
N LEU A 453 -30.50 -27.41 3.26
CA LEU A 453 -31.33 -26.20 3.17
C LEU A 453 -32.81 -26.49 3.45
N GLU A 454 -33.34 -27.61 2.97
CA GLU A 454 -34.72 -28.05 3.23
C GLU A 454 -34.95 -28.32 4.73
N LEU A 455 -34.00 -28.99 5.40
CA LEU A 455 -34.04 -29.22 6.85
C LEU A 455 -34.00 -27.91 7.64
N LEU A 456 -33.21 -26.93 7.20
CA LEU A 456 -33.12 -25.61 7.85
C LEU A 456 -34.35 -24.74 7.59
N ALA A 457 -34.95 -24.81 6.41
CA ALA A 457 -36.15 -24.04 6.04
C ALA A 457 -37.43 -24.54 6.75
N HIS A 458 -37.44 -25.82 7.13
CA HIS A 458 -38.53 -26.48 7.84
C HIS A 458 -38.03 -27.08 9.16
N PRO A 459 -37.67 -26.23 10.16
CA PRO A 459 -37.20 -26.74 11.44
C PRO A 459 -38.28 -27.65 12.03
N LEU A 460 -37.87 -28.90 12.33
CA LEU A 460 -38.74 -29.89 12.95
C LEU A 460 -39.47 -29.26 14.14
N SER A 461 -40.78 -29.52 14.23
CA SER A 461 -41.63 -29.04 15.31
C SER A 461 -40.97 -29.27 16.68
N PRO A 462 -41.07 -28.36 17.65
CA PRO A 462 -40.49 -28.54 18.98
C PRO A 462 -40.94 -29.86 19.65
N VAL A 463 -42.07 -30.44 19.24
CA VAL A 463 -42.57 -31.75 19.69
C VAL A 463 -41.65 -32.90 19.24
N GLN A 464 -41.03 -32.83 18.06
CA GLN A 464 -40.12 -33.86 17.54
C GLN A 464 -38.72 -33.76 18.14
N ARG A 465 -38.25 -32.55 18.49
CA ARG A 465 -36.94 -32.36 19.14
C ARG A 465 -36.88 -32.97 20.55
N ILE A 466 -38.02 -33.06 21.24
CA ILE A 466 -38.12 -33.62 22.59
C ILE A 466 -37.93 -35.16 22.58
N GLU A 467 -38.30 -35.84 21.49
CA GLU A 467 -38.10 -37.29 21.36
C GLU A 467 -36.63 -37.66 21.10
N GLU A 468 -35.87 -36.82 20.38
CA GLU A 468 -34.45 -37.07 20.10
C GLU A 468 -33.50 -36.64 21.25
N THR A 469 -33.91 -35.71 22.11
CA THR A 469 -33.07 -35.18 23.21
C THR A 469 -33.41 -35.75 24.60
N SER A 470 -34.24 -36.80 24.68
CA SER A 470 -34.74 -37.42 25.91
C SER A 470 -33.68 -37.88 26.94
N THR A 471 -32.37 -37.80 26.63
CA THR A 471 -31.28 -38.14 27.58
C THR A 471 -30.35 -36.99 27.99
N ALA A 472 -30.53 -35.75 27.52
CA ALA A 472 -29.65 -34.63 27.87
C ALA A 472 -30.40 -33.50 28.60
N ALA A 473 -29.91 -33.11 29.78
CA ALA A 473 -30.48 -32.10 30.64
C ALA A 473 -30.77 -30.79 29.88
N THR A 474 -32.02 -30.34 29.96
CA THR A 474 -32.62 -29.27 29.18
C THR A 474 -32.04 -27.90 29.60
N ALA A 475 -31.07 -27.40 28.84
CA ALA A 475 -30.78 -25.96 28.84
C ALA A 475 -31.88 -25.28 28.01
N ILE A 476 -32.58 -24.32 28.62
CA ILE A 476 -33.55 -23.49 27.90
C ILE A 476 -32.75 -22.63 26.92
N PRO A 477 -32.96 -22.75 25.59
CA PRO A 477 -32.27 -21.91 24.63
C PRO A 477 -32.63 -20.44 24.88
N SER A 478 -31.64 -19.57 24.75
CA SER A 478 -31.84 -18.13 24.97
C SER A 478 -32.72 -17.53 23.87
N GLU A 479 -33.49 -16.48 24.17
CA GLU A 479 -34.35 -15.78 23.17
C GLU A 479 -33.56 -15.37 21.90
N VAL A 480 -32.25 -15.09 22.06
CA VAL A 480 -31.34 -14.70 20.99
C VAL A 480 -31.05 -15.85 20.02
N GLU A 481 -30.94 -17.08 20.51
CA GLU A 481 -30.72 -18.27 19.68
C GLU A 481 -31.98 -18.61 18.89
N GLU A 482 -33.16 -18.43 19.48
CA GLU A 482 -34.43 -18.67 18.78
C GLU A 482 -34.65 -17.66 17.63
N GLU A 483 -34.31 -16.38 17.83
CA GLU A 483 -34.37 -15.36 16.79
C GLU A 483 -33.37 -15.63 15.66
N ALA A 484 -32.14 -16.03 15.99
CA ALA A 484 -31.12 -16.41 15.00
C ALA A 484 -31.55 -17.62 14.16
N GLY A 485 -32.16 -18.63 14.79
CA GLY A 485 -32.70 -19.81 14.11
C GLY A 485 -33.83 -19.46 13.13
N ARG A 486 -34.77 -18.59 13.54
CA ARG A 486 -35.87 -18.13 12.66
C ARG A 486 -35.34 -17.37 11.44
N HIS A 487 -34.39 -16.47 11.64
CA HIS A 487 -33.79 -15.71 10.54
C HIS A 487 -33.03 -16.63 9.57
N THR A 488 -32.29 -17.61 10.09
CA THR A 488 -31.59 -18.61 9.26
C THR A 488 -32.57 -19.44 8.41
N ALA A 489 -33.71 -19.84 8.97
CA ALA A 489 -34.75 -20.58 8.26
C ALA A 489 -35.42 -19.74 7.15
N GLU A 490 -35.59 -18.44 7.38
CA GLU A 490 -36.14 -17.50 6.39
C GLU A 490 -35.18 -17.32 5.20
N LEU A 491 -33.89 -17.12 5.47
CA LEU A 491 -32.86 -17.04 4.44
C LEU A 491 -32.75 -18.35 3.62
N ALA A 492 -32.83 -19.50 4.28
CA ALA A 492 -32.83 -20.81 3.60
C ALA A 492 -34.02 -20.93 2.63
N ARG A 493 -35.20 -20.47 3.04
CA ARG A 493 -36.40 -20.47 2.21
C ARG A 493 -36.25 -19.57 0.99
N GLU A 494 -35.70 -18.36 1.15
CA GLU A 494 -35.47 -17.44 0.04
C GLU A 494 -34.49 -18.02 -1.00
N VAL A 495 -33.43 -18.70 -0.54
CA VAL A 495 -32.48 -19.40 -1.41
C VAL A 495 -33.18 -20.54 -2.18
N LEU A 496 -34.02 -21.33 -1.51
CA LEU A 496 -34.79 -22.42 -2.14
C LEU A 496 -35.81 -21.89 -3.16
N GLU A 497 -36.57 -20.84 -2.82
CA GLU A 497 -37.52 -20.21 -3.75
C GLU A 497 -36.81 -19.66 -4.98
N THR A 498 -35.63 -19.07 -4.81
CA THR A 498 -34.84 -18.56 -5.93
C THR A 498 -34.29 -19.71 -6.77
N TYR A 499 -33.88 -20.82 -6.16
CA TYR A 499 -33.48 -22.03 -6.86
C TYR A 499 -34.62 -22.56 -7.75
N GLU A 500 -35.80 -22.78 -7.17
CA GLU A 500 -36.98 -23.28 -7.91
C GLU A 500 -37.42 -22.34 -9.03
N ARG A 501 -37.34 -21.02 -8.81
CA ARG A 501 -37.67 -20.01 -9.82
C ARG A 501 -36.76 -20.11 -11.05
N VAL A 502 -35.48 -20.42 -10.85
CA VAL A 502 -34.46 -20.43 -11.92
C VAL A 502 -34.39 -21.80 -12.61
N THR A 503 -34.45 -22.90 -11.86
CA THR A 503 -34.35 -24.25 -12.42
C THR A 503 -35.69 -24.81 -12.90
N GLY A 504 -36.80 -24.14 -12.59
CA GLY A 504 -38.15 -24.63 -12.79
C GLY A 504 -38.60 -25.56 -11.64
N PRO A 505 -39.91 -25.83 -11.56
CA PRO A 505 -40.45 -26.76 -10.57
C PRO A 505 -39.81 -28.13 -10.77
N ARG A 506 -39.35 -28.75 -9.67
CA ARG A 506 -38.85 -30.12 -9.70
C ARG A 506 -39.94 -31.03 -10.28
N GLU A 507 -39.69 -31.62 -11.44
CA GLU A 507 -40.53 -32.69 -11.95
C GLU A 507 -40.40 -33.90 -11.00
N GLY A 508 -41.36 -33.98 -10.07
CA GLY A 508 -41.70 -35.12 -9.23
C GLY A 508 -40.56 -36.09 -8.90
N VAL A 509 -39.76 -35.78 -7.88
CA VAL A 509 -39.33 -36.86 -6.97
C VAL A 509 -40.59 -37.22 -6.18
N GLY A 510 -41.35 -38.20 -6.71
CA GLY A 510 -42.50 -38.76 -6.04
C GLY A 510 -42.15 -39.12 -4.60
N GLY A 511 -43.06 -38.77 -3.69
CA GLY A 511 -42.85 -38.84 -2.26
C GLY A 511 -42.23 -40.15 -1.79
N VAL A 512 -41.33 -40.02 -0.82
CA VAL A 512 -40.98 -41.09 0.13
C VAL A 512 -41.75 -40.82 1.40
#